data_AF-A0A661HHW8-F1
#
_entry.id   AF-A0A661HHW8-F1
#
_cell.length_a   1.000
_cell.length_b   1.000
_cell.length_c   1.000
_cell.angle_alpha   90.00
_cell.angle_beta   90.00
_cell.angle_gamma   90.00
#
_symmetry.space_group_name_H-M   'P 1'
#
loop_
_entity.id
_entity.type
_entity.pdbx_description
1 polymer ?
#
loop_
_entity_poly.entity_id
_entity_poly.type
_entity_poly.pdbx_seq_one_letter_code
_entity_poly.pdbx_strand_id
1 'polypeptide(L)'
;LNHKHKVAHDTHLLQAILDSKQYYKDTYGYFDISIGSISKKLYHFGEEKTFIPSKKALQEATLSMAAVELNTSYISTDENITLDLGGMGKGYAVDVVVDFLKEQNISQGIVALSGDIRCLDLCNFELQSPYSEQTFIQLRSLNPQLSISTSGTYRRYVGSKEKHHLINPKTATQEKAFVSVSLFTYASNAKIDAYATAVSVMPKEKALAFLKERTELGFILVKHDGKIIYGNLEKFVSFVWLDYKEKVNMAMMPKNTSTKSDSESNFIHPDTTSPKEINK
;
A
#
# COMPACT_ATOMS: atom_id res chain seq x y z
N LEU A 1 17.60 2.94 15.64
CA LEU A 1 16.59 3.23 16.69
C LEU A 1 16.16 1.94 17.41
N ASN A 2 15.60 0.94 16.72
CA ASN A 2 15.10 -0.31 17.32
C ASN A 2 16.03 -1.06 18.30
N HIS A 3 17.37 -0.94 18.16
CA HIS A 3 18.32 -1.59 19.08
C HIS A 3 18.81 -0.71 20.22
N LYS A 4 18.83 0.61 20.03
CA LYS A 4 19.44 1.56 20.98
C LYS A 4 18.41 2.35 21.78
N HIS A 5 17.16 2.39 21.31
CA HIS A 5 16.01 3.14 21.87
C HIS A 5 16.19 4.66 21.99
N LYS A 6 17.41 5.15 21.80
CA LYS A 6 17.77 6.56 21.63
C LYS A 6 18.93 6.65 20.65
N VAL A 7 18.78 7.49 19.64
CA VAL A 7 19.83 7.75 18.64
C VAL A 7 20.02 9.25 18.48
N ALA A 8 21.23 9.65 18.08
CA ALA A 8 21.49 11.02 17.68
C ALA A 8 20.56 11.43 16.53
N HIS A 9 20.33 12.73 16.42
CA HIS A 9 19.54 13.30 15.33
C HIS A 9 20.07 12.85 13.96
N ASP A 10 19.16 12.36 13.12
CA ASP A 10 19.38 12.02 11.72
C ASP A 10 18.25 12.62 10.88
N THR A 11 18.59 13.37 9.85
CA THR A 11 17.61 14.18 9.08
C THR A 11 16.60 13.30 8.36
N HIS A 12 17.02 12.19 7.75
CA HIS A 12 16.12 11.32 7.02
C HIS A 12 15.19 10.55 7.97
N LEU A 13 15.72 10.02 9.06
CA LEU A 13 14.92 9.33 10.07
C LEU A 13 13.93 10.28 10.74
N LEU A 14 14.35 11.51 11.07
CA LEU A 14 13.45 12.52 11.64
C LEU A 14 12.29 12.81 10.69
N GLN A 15 12.60 13.10 9.42
CA GLN A 15 11.59 13.42 8.42
C GLN A 15 10.63 12.23 8.21
N ALA A 16 11.16 11.01 8.05
CA ALA A 16 10.35 9.81 7.89
C ALA A 16 9.42 9.56 9.08
N ILE A 17 9.85 9.84 10.33
CA ILE A 17 8.98 9.70 11.51
C ILE A 17 7.93 10.81 11.57
N LEU A 18 8.29 12.06 11.26
CA LEU A 18 7.35 13.17 11.19
C LEU A 18 6.23 12.90 10.18
N ASP A 19 6.61 12.49 8.97
CA ASP A 19 5.68 12.10 7.91
C ASP A 19 4.83 10.91 8.35
N SER A 20 5.42 9.89 8.95
CA SER A 20 4.70 8.73 9.44
C SER A 20 3.68 9.08 10.54
N LYS A 21 3.99 10.03 11.42
CA LYS A 21 3.03 10.54 12.41
C LYS A 21 1.86 11.27 11.76
N GLN A 22 2.10 12.00 10.67
CA GLN A 22 1.03 12.63 9.90
C GLN A 22 0.18 11.57 9.20
N TYR A 23 0.79 10.62 8.50
CA TYR A 23 0.08 9.57 7.78
C TYR A 23 -0.71 8.65 8.72
N TYR A 24 -0.20 8.40 9.93
CA TYR A 24 -0.95 7.71 10.98
C TYR A 24 -2.26 8.43 11.29
N LYS A 25 -2.24 9.76 11.47
CA LYS A 25 -3.46 10.54 11.70
C LYS A 25 -4.37 10.52 10.47
N ASP A 26 -3.81 10.78 9.29
CA ASP A 26 -4.57 10.91 8.04
C ASP A 26 -5.30 9.64 7.66
N THR A 27 -4.74 8.48 8.01
CA THR A 27 -5.27 7.14 7.74
C THR A 27 -6.01 6.53 8.94
N TYR A 28 -6.35 7.34 9.94
CA TYR A 28 -7.05 6.89 11.15
C TYR A 28 -6.33 5.75 11.90
N GLY A 29 -5.00 5.72 11.82
CA GLY A 29 -4.12 4.74 12.43
C GLY A 29 -4.00 3.42 11.67
N TYR A 30 -4.43 3.34 10.41
CA TYR A 30 -4.23 2.16 9.57
C TYR A 30 -2.82 2.10 8.97
N PHE A 31 -2.16 3.24 8.78
CA PHE A 31 -0.71 3.29 8.61
C PHE A 31 -0.04 3.53 9.97
N ASP A 32 0.65 2.55 10.52
CA ASP A 32 1.31 2.65 11.83
C ASP A 32 2.72 2.05 11.76
N ILE A 33 3.75 2.87 11.89
CA ILE A 33 5.13 2.37 11.82
C ILE A 33 5.57 1.62 13.08
N SER A 34 4.82 1.74 14.19
CA SER A 34 5.06 0.88 15.36
C SER A 34 4.61 -0.57 15.14
N ILE A 35 3.99 -0.88 13.99
CA ILE A 35 3.67 -2.25 13.55
C ILE A 35 4.89 -3.17 13.51
N GLY A 36 6.11 -2.62 13.51
CA GLY A 36 7.35 -3.36 13.70
C GLY A 36 7.36 -4.29 14.92
N SER A 37 6.65 -3.92 16.00
CA SER A 37 6.46 -4.80 17.17
C SER A 37 5.76 -6.12 16.83
N ILE A 38 5.02 -6.17 15.73
CA ILE A 38 4.40 -7.39 15.19
C ILE A 38 5.18 -7.87 13.96
N SER A 39 5.34 -7.04 12.94
CA SER A 39 5.92 -7.43 11.64
C SER A 39 7.38 -7.88 11.75
N LYS A 40 8.19 -7.17 12.55
CA LYS A 40 9.61 -7.46 12.74
C LYS A 40 9.83 -8.34 13.96
N LYS A 41 9.32 -7.96 15.13
CA LYS A 41 9.63 -8.65 16.38
C LYS A 41 8.92 -10.00 16.55
N LEU A 42 7.73 -10.20 16.00
CA LEU A 42 6.97 -11.45 16.15
C LEU A 42 7.04 -12.32 14.89
N TYR A 43 6.86 -11.72 13.71
CA TYR A 43 6.89 -12.44 12.44
C TYR A 43 8.27 -12.52 11.81
N HIS A 44 9.21 -11.63 12.17
CA HIS A 44 10.55 -11.54 11.57
C HIS A 44 10.50 -11.32 10.05
N PHE A 45 9.51 -10.54 9.56
CA PHE A 45 9.40 -10.27 8.14
C PHE A 45 10.63 -9.53 7.60
N GLY A 46 11.26 -10.10 6.57
CA GLY A 46 12.47 -9.56 5.95
C GLY A 46 13.78 -10.13 6.52
N GLU A 47 13.71 -11.07 7.47
CA GLU A 47 14.86 -11.86 7.92
C GLU A 47 14.92 -13.22 7.19
N GLU A 48 16.05 -13.93 7.31
CA GLU A 48 16.24 -15.26 6.70
C GLU A 48 15.19 -16.28 7.15
N LYS A 49 14.76 -16.18 8.41
CA LYS A 49 13.73 -17.03 9.00
C LYS A 49 12.56 -16.18 9.47
N THR A 50 11.36 -16.61 9.11
CA THR A 50 10.10 -16.00 9.53
C THR A 50 9.35 -16.92 10.48
N PHE A 51 8.56 -16.34 11.37
CA PHE A 51 7.82 -17.07 12.39
C PHE A 51 6.32 -16.82 12.27
N ILE A 52 5.54 -17.78 12.75
CA ILE A 52 4.09 -17.60 12.93
C ILE A 52 3.87 -17.44 14.44
N PRO A 53 3.60 -16.22 14.92
CA PRO A 53 3.39 -15.98 16.35
C PRO A 53 2.07 -16.59 16.83
N SER A 54 1.99 -16.83 18.14
CA SER A 54 0.76 -17.26 18.78
C SER A 54 -0.26 -16.11 18.82
N LYS A 55 -1.56 -16.45 18.89
CA LYS A 55 -2.62 -15.44 19.07
C LYS A 55 -2.39 -14.58 20.32
N LYS A 56 -1.90 -15.20 21.40
CA LYS A 56 -1.56 -14.50 22.65
C LYS A 56 -0.46 -13.46 22.42
N ALA A 57 0.63 -13.83 21.74
CA ALA A 57 1.71 -12.90 21.43
C ALA A 57 1.24 -11.71 20.58
N LEU A 58 0.34 -11.95 19.62
CA LEU A 58 -0.25 -10.87 18.81
C LEU A 58 -1.12 -9.92 19.64
N GLN A 59 -1.87 -10.43 20.61
CA GLN A 59 -2.71 -9.62 21.50
C GLN A 59 -1.91 -8.83 22.53
N GLU A 60 -0.76 -9.36 22.97
CA GLU A 60 0.15 -8.72 23.92
C GLU A 60 1.10 -7.71 23.25
N ALA A 61 1.17 -7.68 21.92
CA ALA A 61 2.03 -6.76 21.19
C ALA A 61 1.56 -5.30 21.38
N THR A 62 2.49 -4.43 21.80
CA THR A 62 2.23 -3.00 21.98
C THR A 62 2.55 -2.24 20.70
N LEU A 63 1.58 -1.49 20.19
CA LEU A 63 1.71 -0.53 19.11
C LEU A 63 1.44 0.87 19.67
N SER A 64 2.36 1.81 19.47
CA SER A 64 2.20 3.19 19.92
C SER A 64 3.08 4.15 19.15
N MET A 65 2.46 4.97 18.29
CA MET A 65 3.14 6.10 17.65
C MET A 65 3.49 7.23 18.64
N ALA A 66 2.78 7.28 19.79
CA ALA A 66 3.06 8.26 20.84
C ALA A 66 4.37 7.96 21.57
N ALA A 67 4.77 6.69 21.63
CA ALA A 67 6.02 6.22 22.23
C ALA A 67 7.26 6.55 21.38
N VAL A 68 7.13 7.31 20.28
CA VAL A 68 8.27 7.82 19.51
C VAL A 68 8.42 9.30 19.81
N GLU A 69 9.50 9.67 20.48
CA GLU A 69 9.79 11.05 20.87
C GLU A 69 10.82 11.69 19.94
N LEU A 70 10.55 12.93 19.57
CA LEU A 70 11.40 13.74 18.70
C LEU A 70 11.89 14.93 19.52
N ASN A 71 13.20 14.99 19.74
CA ASN A 71 13.88 16.11 20.37
C ASN A 71 14.80 16.78 19.33
N THR A 72 15.21 18.02 19.60
CA THR A 72 16.15 18.75 18.73
C THR A 72 17.48 18.01 18.54
N SER A 73 17.93 17.24 19.52
CA SER A 73 19.23 16.56 19.49
C SER A 73 19.16 15.05 19.32
N TYR A 74 18.00 14.42 19.54
CA TYR A 74 17.87 12.98 19.51
C TYR A 74 16.47 12.52 19.12
N ILE A 75 16.39 11.26 18.69
CA ILE A 75 15.15 10.52 18.46
C ILE A 75 15.14 9.33 19.43
N SER A 76 14.05 9.14 20.17
CA SER A 76 13.90 8.00 21.10
C SER A 76 12.59 7.26 20.93
N THR A 77 12.56 6.03 21.42
CA THR A 77 11.36 5.21 21.52
C THR A 77 11.41 4.29 22.73
N ASP A 78 10.25 3.91 23.27
CA ASP A 78 10.18 2.95 24.37
C ASP A 78 10.84 1.60 24.01
N GLU A 79 11.37 0.90 25.01
CA GLU A 79 12.14 -0.35 24.81
C GLU A 79 11.31 -1.49 24.20
N ASN A 80 10.01 -1.51 24.47
CA ASN A 80 9.10 -2.53 23.96
C ASN A 80 8.60 -2.24 22.54
N ILE A 81 8.88 -1.05 21.98
CA ILE A 81 8.44 -0.63 20.65
C ILE A 81 9.50 -0.95 19.59
N THR A 82 9.06 -1.55 18.50
CA THR A 82 9.88 -1.76 17.31
C THR A 82 9.24 -1.04 16.13
N LEU A 83 10.01 -0.23 15.42
CA LEU A 83 9.53 0.51 14.25
C LEU A 83 9.81 -0.24 12.95
N ASP A 84 8.88 -0.14 12.01
CA ASP A 84 8.96 -0.65 10.65
C ASP A 84 8.48 0.43 9.67
N LEU A 85 9.42 0.98 8.89
CA LEU A 85 9.14 1.98 7.86
C LEU A 85 8.81 1.34 6.50
N GLY A 86 8.67 0.01 6.41
CA GLY A 86 8.53 -0.70 5.14
C GLY A 86 7.35 -0.25 4.26
N GLY A 87 6.29 0.29 4.87
CA GLY A 87 5.11 0.80 4.17
C GLY A 87 5.22 2.24 3.66
N MET A 88 6.35 2.94 3.86
CA MET A 88 6.59 4.27 3.27
C MET A 88 8.03 4.49 2.79
N GLY A 89 8.97 3.69 3.29
CA GLY A 89 10.40 3.92 3.08
C GLY A 89 10.86 3.80 1.63
N LYS A 90 10.15 3.00 0.81
CA LYS A 90 10.43 2.88 -0.62
C LYS A 90 9.96 4.15 -1.33
N GLY A 91 8.74 4.60 -1.05
CA GLY A 91 8.24 5.87 -1.53
C GLY A 91 9.14 7.06 -1.10
N TYR A 92 9.60 7.07 0.15
CA TYR A 92 10.54 8.08 0.65
C TYR A 92 11.88 8.06 -0.10
N ALA A 93 12.43 6.87 -0.37
CA ALA A 93 13.65 6.76 -1.18
C ALA A 93 13.45 7.27 -2.61
N VAL A 94 12.27 7.03 -3.21
CA VAL A 94 11.91 7.61 -4.51
C VAL A 94 11.90 9.14 -4.42
N ASP A 95 11.28 9.72 -3.40
CA ASP A 95 11.26 11.18 -3.20
C ASP A 95 12.67 11.76 -3.09
N VAL A 96 13.55 11.15 -2.28
CA VAL A 96 14.95 11.58 -2.12
C VAL A 96 15.72 11.53 -3.44
N VAL A 97 15.56 10.47 -4.23
CA VAL A 97 16.20 10.36 -5.55
C VAL A 97 15.65 11.40 -6.52
N VAL A 98 14.34 11.62 -6.51
CA VAL A 98 13.68 12.63 -7.36
C VAL A 98 14.21 14.03 -7.05
N ASP A 99 14.36 14.37 -5.78
CA ASP A 99 14.88 15.68 -5.38
C ASP A 99 16.36 15.85 -5.76
N PHE A 100 17.18 14.81 -5.58
CA PHE A 100 18.55 14.82 -6.08
C PHE A 100 18.61 15.03 -7.61
N LEU A 101 17.78 14.33 -8.39
CA LEU A 101 17.74 14.49 -9.85
C LEU A 101 17.33 15.91 -10.27
N LYS A 102 16.38 16.52 -9.56
CA LYS A 102 16.01 17.93 -9.79
C LYS A 102 17.19 18.88 -9.53
N GLU A 103 17.97 18.66 -8.47
CA GLU A 103 19.18 19.44 -8.19
C GLU A 103 20.22 19.29 -9.32
N GLN A 104 20.24 18.15 -10.00
CA GLN A 104 21.08 17.92 -11.19
C GLN A 104 20.45 18.45 -12.49
N ASN A 105 19.33 19.20 -12.43
CA ASN A 105 18.56 19.67 -13.58
C ASN A 105 18.02 18.56 -14.50
N ILE A 106 17.82 17.35 -13.95
CA ILE A 106 17.21 16.22 -14.67
C ILE A 106 15.70 16.25 -14.41
N SER A 107 14.94 16.60 -15.44
CA SER A 107 13.47 16.76 -15.37
C SER A 107 12.68 15.72 -16.16
N GLN A 108 13.37 14.84 -16.90
CA GLN A 108 12.74 13.82 -17.74
C GLN A 108 13.12 12.42 -17.28
N GLY A 109 12.14 11.52 -17.29
CA GLY A 109 12.33 10.12 -16.93
C GLY A 109 11.34 9.64 -15.88
N ILE A 110 11.63 8.46 -15.34
CA ILE A 110 10.82 7.77 -14.35
C ILE A 110 11.77 7.25 -13.27
N VAL A 111 11.45 7.50 -12.00
CA VAL A 111 12.10 6.86 -10.86
C VAL A 111 11.17 5.77 -10.34
N ALA A 112 11.66 4.54 -10.25
CA ALA A 112 10.85 3.40 -9.82
C ALA A 112 11.60 2.52 -8.82
N LEU A 113 10.95 2.22 -7.70
CA LEU A 113 11.47 1.32 -6.68
C LEU A 113 10.36 0.38 -6.18
N SER A 114 10.38 -0.87 -6.64
CA SER A 114 9.52 -1.94 -6.12
C SER A 114 8.00 -1.64 -6.13
N GLY A 115 7.51 -0.93 -7.15
CA GLY A 115 6.09 -0.59 -7.30
C GLY A 115 5.75 0.85 -6.89
N ASP A 116 6.69 1.57 -6.26
CA ASP A 116 6.61 3.02 -6.07
C ASP A 116 7.27 3.71 -7.26
N ILE A 117 6.51 4.55 -7.97
CA ILE A 117 6.93 5.20 -9.21
C ILE A 117 6.69 6.70 -9.11
N ARG A 118 7.68 7.51 -9.49
CA ARG A 118 7.54 8.94 -9.79
C ARG A 118 7.81 9.15 -11.26
N CYS A 119 6.84 9.71 -11.97
CA CYS A 119 7.03 10.17 -13.33
C CYS A 119 7.59 11.61 -13.29
N LEU A 120 8.84 11.83 -13.73
CA LEU A 120 9.42 13.18 -13.75
C LEU A 120 8.79 14.05 -14.85
N ASP A 121 8.48 13.41 -15.97
CA ASP A 121 7.70 13.91 -17.11
C ASP A 121 6.53 12.94 -17.40
N LEU A 122 5.82 13.11 -18.51
CA LEU A 122 4.78 12.19 -18.95
C LEU A 122 5.33 10.77 -19.10
N CYS A 123 4.67 9.81 -18.45
CA CYS A 123 5.06 8.42 -18.42
C CYS A 123 3.93 7.53 -18.97
N ASN A 124 4.32 6.45 -19.65
CA ASN A 124 3.44 5.31 -19.90
C ASN A 124 3.86 4.19 -18.96
N PHE A 125 2.88 3.48 -18.40
CA PHE A 125 3.12 2.37 -17.49
C PHE A 125 1.94 1.40 -17.52
N GLU A 126 2.16 0.22 -16.95
CA GLU A 126 1.23 -0.89 -17.02
C GLU A 126 0.98 -1.42 -15.62
N LEU A 127 -0.24 -1.88 -15.34
CA LEU A 127 -0.50 -2.70 -14.16
C LEU A 127 -0.67 -4.16 -14.56
N GLN A 128 0.15 -4.99 -13.90
CA GLN A 128 0.13 -6.43 -14.04
C GLN A 128 -0.86 -7.06 -13.06
N SER A 129 -1.46 -8.16 -13.48
CA SER A 129 -2.33 -8.98 -12.65
C SER A 129 -1.57 -9.48 -11.42
N PRO A 130 -2.19 -9.48 -10.22
CA PRO A 130 -1.57 -10.08 -9.05
C PRO A 130 -1.52 -11.62 -9.12
N TYR A 131 -2.13 -12.24 -10.14
CA TYR A 131 -2.21 -13.69 -10.30
C TYR A 131 -1.41 -14.23 -11.49
N SER A 132 -0.88 -13.35 -12.35
CA SER A 132 -0.10 -13.73 -13.53
C SER A 132 0.77 -12.57 -14.01
N GLU A 133 1.73 -12.83 -14.89
CA GLU A 133 2.57 -11.79 -15.51
C GLU A 133 1.82 -10.97 -16.58
N GLN A 134 0.51 -11.16 -16.75
CA GLN A 134 -0.27 -10.44 -17.76
C GLN A 134 -0.62 -9.02 -17.30
N THR A 135 -0.45 -8.06 -18.20
CA THR A 135 -0.98 -6.71 -18.06
C THR A 135 -2.50 -6.71 -18.25
N PHE A 136 -3.24 -6.06 -17.35
CA PHE A 136 -4.70 -5.91 -17.47
C PHE A 136 -5.11 -4.47 -17.83
N ILE A 137 -4.21 -3.50 -17.67
CA ILE A 137 -4.44 -2.10 -18.01
C ILE A 137 -3.14 -1.41 -18.39
N GLN A 138 -3.19 -0.63 -19.48
CA GLN A 138 -2.14 0.30 -19.88
C GLN A 138 -2.58 1.71 -19.54
N LEU A 139 -1.66 2.51 -18.99
CA LEU A 139 -1.93 3.87 -18.53
C LEU A 139 -0.87 4.83 -19.06
N ARG A 140 -1.28 6.09 -19.21
CA ARG A 140 -0.40 7.22 -19.49
C ARG A 140 -0.77 8.37 -18.58
N SER A 141 0.21 8.93 -17.87
CA SER A 141 -0.01 10.11 -17.03
C SER A 141 -0.49 11.31 -17.86
N LEU A 142 -1.41 12.10 -17.32
CA LEU A 142 -1.88 13.34 -17.96
C LEU A 142 -0.94 14.52 -17.71
N ASN A 143 -0.24 14.53 -16.59
CA ASN A 143 0.74 15.55 -16.24
C ASN A 143 2.05 14.92 -15.72
N PRO A 144 3.17 15.65 -15.80
CA PRO A 144 4.40 15.32 -15.07
C PRO A 144 4.17 15.17 -13.57
N GLN A 145 5.17 14.63 -12.87
CA GLN A 145 5.21 14.54 -11.41
C GLN A 145 4.13 13.65 -10.79
N LEU A 146 3.54 12.73 -11.58
CA LEU A 146 2.62 11.73 -11.07
C LEU A 146 3.35 10.72 -10.18
N SER A 147 2.87 10.55 -8.96
CA SER A 147 3.26 9.47 -8.04
C SER A 147 2.28 8.33 -8.12
N ILE A 148 2.83 7.12 -8.11
CA ILE A 148 2.09 5.87 -8.14
C ILE A 148 2.68 4.98 -7.06
N SER A 149 1.84 4.32 -6.27
CA SER A 149 2.28 3.22 -5.41
C SER A 149 1.32 2.05 -5.51
N THR A 150 1.88 0.85 -5.56
CA THR A 150 1.12 -0.40 -5.55
C THR A 150 1.49 -1.25 -4.34
N SER A 151 0.56 -1.38 -3.39
CA SER A 151 0.65 -2.31 -2.27
C SER A 151 -0.07 -3.61 -2.63
N GLY A 152 0.64 -4.73 -2.61
CA GLY A 152 0.10 -6.03 -2.99
C GLY A 152 0.50 -7.14 -2.03
N THR A 153 -0.44 -8.03 -1.72
CA THR A 153 -0.21 -9.19 -0.84
C THR A 153 0.51 -10.34 -1.55
N TYR A 154 0.57 -10.31 -2.88
CA TYR A 154 1.04 -11.41 -3.74
C TYR A 154 2.58 -11.52 -3.85
N ARG A 155 3.34 -10.48 -3.50
CA ARG A 155 4.81 -10.48 -3.63
C ARG A 155 5.57 -10.96 -2.39
N ARG A 156 4.96 -10.98 -1.20
CA ARG A 156 5.62 -11.37 0.06
C ARG A 156 4.65 -12.10 1.01
N TYR A 157 4.88 -13.39 1.21
CA TYR A 157 4.09 -14.28 2.07
C TYR A 157 4.97 -15.24 2.88
N VAL A 158 4.46 -15.72 4.03
CA VAL A 158 5.14 -16.70 4.88
C VAL A 158 4.36 -18.02 4.90
N GLY A 159 4.95 -19.07 4.34
CA GLY A 159 4.36 -20.40 4.25
C GLY A 159 3.31 -20.52 3.15
N SER A 160 2.18 -19.80 3.27
CA SER A 160 1.10 -19.79 2.26
C SER A 160 0.72 -18.37 1.85
N LYS A 161 0.18 -18.20 0.63
CA LYS A 161 -0.31 -16.90 0.13
C LYS A 161 -1.38 -16.25 1.01
N GLU A 162 -2.05 -17.04 1.86
CA GLU A 162 -3.03 -16.55 2.84
C GLU A 162 -2.40 -15.83 4.03
N LYS A 163 -1.08 -15.93 4.22
CA LYS A 163 -0.30 -15.33 5.32
C LYS A 163 0.67 -14.27 4.77
N HIS A 164 0.12 -13.17 4.29
CA HIS A 164 0.89 -12.04 3.75
C HIS A 164 1.37 -11.07 4.82
N HIS A 165 2.37 -10.26 4.48
CA HIS A 165 3.01 -9.34 5.43
C HIS A 165 2.16 -8.13 5.87
N LEU A 166 1.04 -7.83 5.20
CA LEU A 166 0.16 -6.71 5.55
C LEU A 166 -0.76 -7.07 6.74
N ILE A 167 -0.61 -6.34 7.85
CA ILE A 167 -1.29 -6.57 9.12
C ILE A 167 -2.07 -5.31 9.49
N ASN A 168 -3.34 -5.47 9.83
CA ASN A 168 -4.17 -4.40 10.37
C ASN A 168 -3.73 -4.09 11.81
N PRO A 169 -3.16 -2.90 12.09
CA PRO A 169 -2.64 -2.55 13.42
C PRO A 169 -3.72 -2.50 14.50
N LYS A 170 -5.00 -2.37 14.13
CA LYS A 170 -6.11 -2.30 15.09
C LYS A 170 -6.59 -3.67 15.57
N THR A 171 -6.37 -4.70 14.77
CA THR A 171 -6.85 -6.06 15.06
C THR A 171 -5.72 -7.07 15.23
N ALA A 172 -4.49 -6.70 14.86
CA ALA A 172 -3.34 -7.58 14.75
C ALA A 172 -3.57 -8.79 13.81
N THR A 173 -4.49 -8.65 12.84
CA THR A 173 -4.82 -9.69 11.85
C THR A 173 -4.49 -9.24 10.43
N GLN A 174 -4.24 -10.21 9.55
CA GLN A 174 -4.06 -9.97 8.12
C GLN A 174 -5.41 -9.70 7.45
N GLU A 175 -5.55 -8.56 6.79
CA GLU A 175 -6.77 -8.20 6.05
C GLU A 175 -6.74 -8.74 4.62
N LYS A 176 -7.90 -9.21 4.17
CA LYS A 176 -8.04 -9.94 2.89
C LYS A 176 -9.07 -9.28 1.96
N ALA A 177 -9.28 -7.97 2.11
CA ALA A 177 -10.23 -7.25 1.26
C ALA A 177 -9.72 -7.13 -0.18
N PHE A 178 -8.42 -6.85 -0.35
CA PHE A 178 -7.78 -6.58 -1.63
C PHE A 178 -6.47 -7.36 -1.75
N VAL A 179 -6.18 -7.85 -2.94
CA VAL A 179 -4.91 -8.49 -3.30
C VAL A 179 -3.90 -7.47 -3.81
N SER A 180 -4.40 -6.41 -4.45
CA SER A 180 -3.58 -5.29 -4.95
C SER A 180 -4.34 -3.97 -4.76
N VAL A 181 -3.62 -2.95 -4.32
CA VAL A 181 -4.08 -1.58 -4.15
C VAL A 181 -3.07 -0.69 -4.85
N SER A 182 -3.47 -0.11 -5.99
CA SER A 182 -2.68 0.86 -6.74
C SER A 182 -3.31 2.24 -6.58
N LEU A 183 -2.54 3.21 -6.10
CA LEU A 183 -2.99 4.59 -5.88
C LEU A 183 -2.17 5.57 -6.72
N PHE A 184 -2.81 6.69 -7.09
CA PHE A 184 -2.28 7.72 -7.99
C PHE A 184 -2.48 9.09 -7.37
N THR A 185 -1.44 9.94 -7.36
CA THR A 185 -1.55 11.31 -6.83
C THR A 185 -0.40 12.19 -7.34
N TYR A 186 -0.51 13.51 -7.21
CA TYR A 186 0.60 14.44 -7.43
C TYR A 186 1.37 14.78 -6.14
N ALA A 187 0.96 14.22 -4.99
CA ALA A 187 1.70 14.31 -3.72
C ALA A 187 2.98 13.43 -3.71
N SER A 188 3.72 13.44 -2.60
CA SER A 188 4.96 12.66 -2.47
C SER A 188 4.75 11.14 -2.56
N ASN A 189 5.79 10.42 -3.00
CA ASN A 189 5.78 8.96 -3.08
C ASN A 189 5.70 8.32 -1.68
N ALA A 190 6.34 8.90 -0.67
CA ALA A 190 6.24 8.45 0.72
C ALA A 190 4.78 8.44 1.21
N LYS A 191 4.01 9.48 0.88
CA LYS A 191 2.60 9.59 1.25
C LYS A 191 1.75 8.52 0.57
N ILE A 192 1.94 8.34 -0.74
CA ILE A 192 1.10 7.40 -1.49
C ILE A 192 1.44 5.93 -1.20
N ASP A 193 2.71 5.59 -0.89
CA ASP A 193 3.13 4.26 -0.36
C ASP A 193 2.46 3.99 1.00
N ALA A 194 2.51 4.97 1.91
CA ALA A 194 1.86 4.86 3.22
C ALA A 194 0.34 4.66 3.10
N TYR A 195 -0.30 5.40 2.21
CA TYR A 195 -1.74 5.32 1.98
C TYR A 195 -2.13 4.01 1.29
N ALA A 196 -1.35 3.53 0.32
CA ALA A 196 -1.59 2.24 -0.33
C ALA A 196 -1.48 1.08 0.68
N THR A 197 -0.47 1.15 1.57
CA THR A 197 -0.32 0.24 2.70
C THR A 197 -1.53 0.29 3.63
N ALA A 198 -1.97 1.49 4.04
CA ALA A 198 -3.12 1.68 4.92
C ALA A 198 -4.40 1.10 4.32
N VAL A 199 -4.70 1.44 3.06
CA VAL A 199 -5.90 0.98 2.34
C VAL A 199 -5.90 -0.55 2.20
N SER A 200 -4.72 -1.16 2.04
CA SER A 200 -4.59 -2.62 1.96
C SER A 200 -4.91 -3.33 3.29
N VAL A 201 -4.79 -2.63 4.43
CA VAL A 201 -5.08 -3.17 5.76
C VAL A 201 -6.36 -2.59 6.37
N MET A 202 -7.15 -1.85 5.60
CA MET A 202 -8.48 -1.43 6.00
C MET A 202 -9.53 -2.51 5.63
N PRO A 203 -10.57 -2.70 6.46
CA PRO A 203 -11.79 -3.35 6.01
C PRO A 203 -12.33 -2.64 4.76
N LYS A 204 -12.91 -3.41 3.82
CA LYS A 204 -13.35 -2.92 2.50
C LYS A 204 -14.16 -1.64 2.58
N GLU A 205 -15.16 -1.58 3.46
CA GLU A 205 -16.08 -0.45 3.59
C GLU A 205 -15.33 0.82 4.04
N LYS A 206 -14.37 0.67 4.95
CA LYS A 206 -13.51 1.77 5.43
C LYS A 206 -12.53 2.23 4.36
N ALA A 207 -11.94 1.30 3.61
CA ALA A 207 -11.07 1.60 2.49
C ALA A 207 -11.78 2.42 1.41
N LEU A 208 -13.00 2.01 1.03
CA LEU A 208 -13.79 2.73 0.03
C LEU A 208 -14.26 4.11 0.54
N ALA A 209 -14.65 4.22 1.81
CA ALA A 209 -14.98 5.51 2.42
C ALA A 209 -13.78 6.46 2.43
N PHE A 210 -12.61 5.96 2.87
CA PHE A 210 -11.35 6.71 2.89
C PHE A 210 -10.98 7.24 1.50
N LEU A 211 -11.08 6.41 0.46
CA LEU A 211 -10.79 6.82 -0.92
C LEU A 211 -11.84 7.80 -1.47
N LYS A 212 -13.11 7.63 -1.11
CA LYS A 212 -14.19 8.52 -1.54
C LYS A 212 -14.03 9.95 -1.01
N GLU A 213 -13.56 10.09 0.24
CA GLU A 213 -13.30 11.39 0.86
C GLU A 213 -12.08 12.10 0.28
N ARG A 214 -11.23 11.39 -0.46
CA ARG A 214 -9.93 11.87 -0.94
C ARG A 214 -9.88 11.99 -2.45
N THR A 215 -10.51 13.05 -2.95
CA THR A 215 -10.55 13.34 -4.40
C THR A 215 -9.18 13.64 -5.02
N GLU A 216 -8.16 13.87 -4.19
CA GLU A 216 -6.74 13.98 -4.57
C GLU A 216 -6.06 12.65 -4.90
N LEU A 217 -6.80 11.54 -4.79
CA LEU A 217 -6.34 10.19 -5.07
C LEU A 217 -7.13 9.55 -6.21
N GLY A 218 -6.41 9.02 -7.20
CA GLY A 218 -6.90 7.98 -8.11
C GLY A 218 -6.61 6.60 -7.53
N PHE A 219 -7.43 5.60 -7.85
CA PHE A 219 -7.21 4.24 -7.35
C PHE A 219 -7.65 3.14 -8.31
N ILE A 220 -6.96 2.00 -8.23
CA ILE A 220 -7.35 0.70 -8.78
C ILE A 220 -7.14 -0.34 -7.67
N LEU A 221 -8.19 -1.05 -7.30
CA LEU A 221 -8.20 -2.09 -6.29
C LEU A 221 -8.55 -3.42 -6.96
N VAL A 222 -7.78 -4.47 -6.69
CA VAL A 222 -8.04 -5.83 -7.19
C VAL A 222 -8.44 -6.71 -6.02
N LYS A 223 -9.61 -7.34 -6.09
CA LYS A 223 -10.12 -8.27 -5.07
C LYS A 223 -9.66 -9.70 -5.32
N HIS A 224 -9.80 -10.55 -4.30
CA HIS A 224 -9.47 -11.98 -4.37
C HIS A 224 -10.25 -12.77 -5.42
N ASP A 225 -11.46 -12.32 -5.76
CA ASP A 225 -12.33 -12.91 -6.78
C ASP A 225 -12.05 -12.34 -8.18
N GLY A 226 -11.00 -11.52 -8.34
CA GLY A 226 -10.64 -10.91 -9.61
C GLY A 226 -11.38 -9.62 -9.95
N LYS A 227 -12.39 -9.24 -9.16
CA LYS A 227 -13.13 -7.99 -9.38
C LYS A 227 -12.23 -6.79 -9.16
N ILE A 228 -12.28 -5.85 -10.10
CA ILE A 228 -11.51 -4.61 -10.07
C ILE A 228 -12.43 -3.45 -9.71
N ILE A 229 -12.04 -2.64 -8.74
CA ILE A 229 -12.73 -1.41 -8.32
C ILE A 229 -11.80 -0.24 -8.57
N TYR A 230 -12.20 0.76 -9.35
CA TYR A 230 -11.31 1.88 -9.71
C TYR A 230 -12.04 3.21 -9.74
N GLY A 231 -11.41 4.32 -9.37
CA GLY A 231 -12.06 5.64 -9.40
C GLY A 231 -11.08 6.80 -9.44
N ASN A 232 -11.59 7.98 -9.84
CA ASN A 232 -10.83 9.22 -10.01
C ASN A 232 -9.63 9.14 -10.98
N LEU A 233 -9.53 8.09 -11.81
CA LEU A 233 -8.35 7.87 -12.65
C LEU A 233 -8.20 8.94 -13.72
N GLU A 234 -9.30 9.41 -14.25
CA GLU A 234 -9.41 10.38 -15.36
C GLU A 234 -8.77 11.73 -15.02
N LYS A 235 -8.51 12.00 -13.74
CA LYS A 235 -7.79 13.19 -13.26
C LYS A 235 -6.27 13.06 -13.38
N PHE A 236 -5.76 11.83 -13.45
CA PHE A 236 -4.33 11.52 -13.36
C PHE A 236 -3.80 10.85 -14.61
N VAL A 237 -4.61 10.03 -15.27
CA VAL A 237 -4.19 9.12 -16.34
C VAL A 237 -5.25 9.00 -17.43
N SER A 238 -4.79 8.85 -18.68
CA SER A 238 -5.57 8.16 -19.72
C SER A 238 -5.26 6.67 -19.65
N PHE A 239 -6.23 5.80 -19.93
CA PHE A 239 -6.05 4.35 -19.79
C PHE A 239 -6.80 3.54 -20.83
N VAL A 240 -6.29 2.33 -21.09
CA VAL A 240 -6.92 1.31 -21.94
C VAL A 240 -6.95 0.00 -21.15
N TRP A 241 -8.15 -0.52 -20.93
CA TRP A 241 -8.34 -1.86 -20.38
C TRP A 241 -8.04 -2.89 -21.46
N LEU A 242 -7.25 -3.91 -21.13
CA LEU A 242 -6.94 -5.00 -22.03
C LEU A 242 -7.96 -6.14 -21.85
N ASP A 243 -8.23 -6.91 -22.91
CA ASP A 243 -9.12 -8.08 -22.85
C ASP A 243 -8.48 -9.16 -21.96
N TYR A 244 -8.82 -9.09 -20.68
CA TYR A 244 -8.25 -9.88 -19.61
C TYR A 244 -9.25 -10.92 -19.12
N LYS A 245 -9.00 -12.19 -19.44
CA LYS A 245 -9.74 -13.33 -18.88
C LYS A 245 -8.95 -13.92 -17.72
N GLU A 246 -9.24 -13.42 -16.52
CA GLU A 246 -8.65 -13.96 -15.29
C GLU A 246 -9.06 -15.42 -15.08
N LYS A 247 -8.15 -16.35 -15.32
CA LYS A 247 -8.31 -17.73 -14.83
C LYS A 247 -7.85 -17.75 -13.37
N VAL A 248 -8.75 -17.43 -12.44
CA VAL A 248 -8.49 -17.69 -11.02
C VAL A 248 -8.30 -19.20 -10.85
N ASN A 249 -7.05 -19.66 -10.74
CA ASN A 249 -6.77 -21.05 -10.38
C ASN A 249 -7.14 -21.25 -8.91
N MET A 250 -8.43 -21.51 -8.65
CA MET A 250 -9.05 -21.73 -7.33
C MET A 250 -8.66 -23.07 -6.68
N ALA A 251 -7.39 -23.44 -6.70
CA ALA A 251 -6.93 -24.46 -5.77
C ALA A 251 -6.82 -23.82 -4.38
N MET A 252 -7.76 -24.14 -3.48
CA MET A 252 -7.81 -23.83 -2.04
C MET A 252 -8.76 -22.72 -1.56
N MET A 253 -10.06 -22.79 -1.87
CA MET A 253 -11.12 -22.34 -0.94
C MET A 253 -12.31 -23.33 -0.96
N PRO A 254 -12.95 -23.62 0.19
CA PRO A 254 -14.01 -24.62 0.26
C PRO A 254 -15.23 -24.20 -0.58
N LYS A 255 -15.70 -25.13 -1.41
CA LYS A 255 -16.85 -24.95 -2.30
C LYS A 255 -18.11 -24.62 -1.49
N ASN A 256 -18.75 -23.49 -1.81
CA ASN A 256 -20.20 -23.39 -1.75
C ASN A 256 -20.72 -23.16 -3.17
N THR A 257 -21.76 -23.92 -3.52
CA THR A 257 -22.16 -24.28 -4.88
C THR A 257 -23.08 -23.29 -5.58
N SER A 258 -22.98 -23.31 -6.92
CA SER A 258 -23.88 -22.77 -7.97
C SER A 258 -23.80 -21.24 -8.16
N THR A 259 -23.56 -20.69 -9.36
CA THR A 259 -24.16 -20.97 -10.66
C THR A 259 -23.30 -20.42 -11.84
N LYS A 260 -23.62 -20.96 -13.03
CA LYS A 260 -23.31 -20.64 -14.45
C LYS A 260 -22.37 -19.49 -14.83
N SER A 261 -21.56 -19.81 -15.86
CA SER A 261 -20.75 -18.94 -16.69
C SER A 261 -21.56 -17.92 -17.48
N ASP A 262 -21.13 -16.66 -17.45
CA ASP A 262 -21.27 -15.69 -18.54
C ASP A 262 -20.07 -14.73 -18.47
N SER A 263 -19.58 -14.29 -19.63
CA SER A 263 -18.46 -13.36 -19.78
C SER A 263 -18.92 -11.94 -19.39
N GLU A 264 -18.81 -11.60 -18.12
CA GLU A 264 -19.05 -10.24 -17.62
C GLU A 264 -17.70 -9.52 -17.42
N SER A 265 -17.61 -8.28 -17.90
CA SER A 265 -16.44 -7.42 -17.68
C SER A 265 -16.28 -7.10 -16.19
N ASN A 266 -15.21 -7.59 -15.56
CA ASN A 266 -14.96 -7.56 -14.10
C ASN A 266 -14.61 -6.17 -13.52
N PHE A 267 -14.99 -5.07 -14.17
CA PHE A 267 -14.60 -3.71 -13.77
C PHE A 267 -15.79 -2.95 -13.15
N ILE A 268 -15.60 -2.41 -11.93
CA ILE A 268 -16.60 -1.64 -11.20
C ILE A 268 -16.05 -0.22 -10.95
N HIS A 269 -16.69 0.79 -11.55
CA HIS A 269 -16.46 2.19 -11.22
C HIS A 269 -17.35 2.60 -10.02
N PRO A 270 -16.85 3.19 -8.93
CA PRO A 270 -17.67 3.76 -7.87
C PRO A 270 -18.25 5.08 -8.37
N ASP A 271 -19.55 5.10 -8.65
CA ASP A 271 -20.29 6.35 -8.84
C ASP A 271 -20.29 7.15 -7.53
N THR A 272 -19.66 8.33 -7.54
CA THR A 272 -19.38 9.14 -6.35
C THR A 272 -20.59 9.89 -5.80
N THR A 273 -21.74 9.87 -6.48
CA THR A 273 -22.92 10.65 -6.06
C THR A 273 -24.24 9.86 -6.03
N SER A 274 -24.32 8.67 -6.61
CA SER A 274 -25.48 7.79 -6.48
C SER A 274 -25.11 6.33 -6.79
N PRO A 275 -25.07 5.40 -5.81
CA PRO A 275 -24.71 4.02 -6.09
C PRO A 275 -25.81 3.35 -6.91
N LYS A 276 -25.48 2.91 -8.12
CA LYS A 276 -26.26 1.90 -8.85
C LYS A 276 -25.47 0.60 -8.87
N GLU A 277 -26.05 -0.44 -8.28
CA GLU A 277 -25.71 -1.82 -8.62
C GLU A 277 -26.05 -2.01 -10.09
N ILE A 278 -25.03 -2.27 -10.92
CA ILE A 278 -25.26 -2.77 -12.27
C ILE A 278 -25.40 -4.29 -12.14
N ASN A 279 -26.65 -4.74 -12.06
CA ASN A 279 -27.04 -6.12 -12.31
C ASN A 279 -27.82 -6.13 -13.63
N LYS A 280 -27.19 -6.71 -14.68
CA LYS A 280 -27.69 -6.95 -16.06
C LYS A 280 -28.18 -5.75 -16.87
#